data_AF-A0A373HPR5-F1
#
_entry.id   AF-A0A373HPR5-F1
#
_cell.length_a   1.000
_cell.length_b   1.000
_cell.length_c   1.000
_cell.angle_alpha   90.00
_cell.angle_beta   90.00
_cell.angle_gamma   90.00
#
_symmetry.space_group_name_H-M   'P 1'
#
loop_
_entity.id
_entity.type
_entity.pdbx_description
1 polymer ?
#
loop_
_entity_poly.entity_id
_entity_poly.type
_entity_poly.pdbx_seq_one_letter_code
_entity_poly.pdbx_strand_id
1 'polypeptide(L)'
;MVEGIDLLESILGKELFLKEVEVVKTDRGSEFSDAEGLEKDNDGSMRTHVFYCDPMASRQKGSLENYHKEIRYICPKGTNLQALGLDSQEKANLIVSHINSQLKEYLKGKSPLEMMEFLNPDLYKRFIEFGIKKIENDDIILKPYLLKEDN
;
A
#
# COMPACT_ATOMS: atom_id res chain seq x y z
N MET A 1 -13.87 0.06 2.98
CA MET A 1 -12.65 0.85 2.64
C MET A 1 -12.45 2.06 3.53
N VAL A 2 -13.49 2.62 4.16
CA VAL A 2 -13.36 3.73 5.13
C VAL A 2 -12.35 3.43 6.24
N GLU A 3 -12.48 2.27 6.91
CA GLU A 3 -11.53 1.83 7.95
C GLU A 3 -10.06 1.78 7.46
N GLY A 4 -9.84 1.48 6.18
CA GLY A 4 -8.50 1.48 5.59
C GLY A 4 -7.92 2.88 5.43
N ILE A 5 -8.76 3.88 5.14
CA ILE A 5 -8.36 5.29 5.13
C ILE A 5 -8.12 5.78 6.55
N ASP A 6 -8.99 5.40 7.51
CA ASP A 6 -8.81 5.73 8.93
C ASP A 6 -7.48 5.17 9.45
N LEU A 7 -7.15 3.93 9.10
CA LEU A 7 -5.88 3.32 9.45
C LEU A 7 -4.70 4.10 8.84
N LEU A 8 -4.76 4.47 7.55
CA LEU A 8 -3.71 5.25 6.91
C LEU A 8 -3.53 6.62 7.58
N GLU A 9 -4.62 7.31 7.90
CA GLU A 9 -4.59 8.57 8.63
C GLU A 9 -3.98 8.41 10.03
N SER A 10 -4.29 7.31 10.73
CA SER A 10 -3.69 7.00 12.03
C SER A 10 -2.17 6.77 11.96
N ILE A 11 -1.70 6.15 10.88
CA ILE A 11 -0.27 5.88 10.64
C ILE A 11 0.48 7.19 10.39
N LEU A 12 -0.07 8.04 9.51
CA LEU A 12 0.60 9.26 9.08
C LEU A 12 0.45 10.41 10.10
N GLY A 13 -0.66 10.42 10.84
CA GLY A 13 -1.16 11.56 11.59
C GLY A 13 -1.85 12.58 10.68
N LYS A 14 -2.78 13.35 11.26
CA LYS A 14 -3.69 14.27 10.55
C LYS A 14 -2.98 15.24 9.61
N GLU A 15 -1.95 15.94 10.09
CA GLU A 15 -1.23 16.95 9.30
C GLU A 15 -0.54 16.37 8.06
N LEU A 16 0.13 15.22 8.21
CA LEU A 16 0.85 14.59 7.11
C LEU A 16 -0.12 13.91 6.13
N PHE A 17 -1.20 13.30 6.65
CA PHE A 17 -2.24 12.71 5.82
C PHE A 17 -2.87 13.77 4.89
N LEU A 18 -3.29 14.92 5.45
CA LEU A 18 -3.88 16.01 4.67
C LEU A 18 -2.95 16.54 3.58
N LYS A 19 -1.64 16.53 3.85
CA LYS A 19 -0.62 17.02 2.92
C LYS A 19 -0.31 16.02 1.81
N GLU A 20 -0.18 14.73 2.14
CA GLU A 20 0.35 13.71 1.22
C GLU A 20 -0.75 12.87 0.55
N VAL A 21 -1.97 12.83 1.13
CA VAL A 21 -3.10 12.01 0.66
C VAL A 21 -4.27 12.90 0.26
N GLU A 22 -4.00 13.93 -0.54
CA GLU A 22 -5.02 14.88 -1.02
C GLU A 22 -6.08 14.20 -1.91
N VAL A 23 -5.66 13.21 -2.71
CA VAL A 23 -6.49 12.58 -3.73
C VAL A 23 -6.39 11.06 -3.68
N VAL A 24 -7.52 10.39 -3.55
CA VAL A 24 -7.66 8.93 -3.70
C VAL A 24 -8.38 8.62 -5.00
N LYS A 25 -7.72 7.85 -5.87
CA LYS A 25 -8.32 7.40 -7.13
C LYS A 25 -8.67 5.92 -7.06
N THR A 26 -9.96 5.61 -7.15
CA THR A 26 -10.46 4.25 -7.06
C THR A 26 -11.37 3.87 -8.24
N ASP A 27 -11.80 2.62 -8.32
CA ASP A 27 -12.82 2.17 -9.27
C ASP A 27 -14.18 2.17 -8.58
N ARG A 28 -15.22 1.85 -9.33
CA ARG A 28 -16.60 1.87 -8.82
C ARG A 28 -16.99 0.57 -8.11
N GLY A 29 -16.03 -0.12 -7.49
CA GLY A 29 -16.29 -1.24 -6.60
C GLY A 29 -17.24 -0.84 -5.46
N SER A 30 -18.11 -1.76 -5.04
CA SER A 30 -19.08 -1.50 -3.96
C SER A 30 -18.40 -1.17 -2.63
N GLU A 31 -17.18 -1.65 -2.42
CA GLU A 31 -16.36 -1.36 -1.25
C GLU A 31 -15.94 0.11 -1.14
N PHE A 32 -16.07 0.88 -2.23
CA PHE A 32 -15.79 2.31 -2.33
C PHE A 32 -17.06 3.16 -2.51
N SER A 33 -18.27 2.61 -2.29
CA SER A 33 -19.51 3.35 -2.50
C SER A 33 -19.74 4.48 -1.50
N ASP A 34 -19.15 4.37 -0.31
CA ASP A 34 -19.25 5.37 0.75
C ASP A 34 -18.20 6.48 0.54
N ALA A 35 -18.47 7.34 -0.44
CA ALA A 35 -17.59 8.47 -0.75
C ALA A 35 -17.49 9.45 0.43
N GLU A 36 -18.59 9.73 1.13
CA GLU A 36 -18.62 10.68 2.23
C GLU A 36 -17.76 10.21 3.41
N GLY A 37 -17.85 8.93 3.79
CA GLY A 37 -17.01 8.35 4.83
C GLY A 37 -15.52 8.28 4.44
N LEU A 38 -15.20 8.17 3.15
CA LEU A 38 -13.82 8.23 2.68
C LEU A 38 -13.27 9.66 2.71
N GLU A 39 -14.06 10.63 2.27
CA GLU A 39 -13.64 12.03 2.08
C GLU A 39 -13.63 12.85 3.38
N LYS A 40 -14.48 12.52 4.37
CA LYS A 40 -14.63 13.30 5.60
C LYS A 40 -14.14 12.58 6.85
N ASP A 41 -13.63 13.36 7.80
CA ASP A 41 -13.35 12.93 9.18
C ASP A 41 -14.64 13.02 10.04
N ASN A 42 -14.60 12.46 11.26
CA ASN A 42 -15.73 12.41 12.20
C ASN A 42 -16.25 13.80 12.60
N ASP A 43 -15.41 14.83 12.50
CA ASP A 43 -15.77 16.24 12.74
C ASP A 43 -16.45 16.90 11.51
N GLY A 44 -16.60 16.15 10.41
CA GLY A 44 -17.16 16.62 9.14
C GLY A 44 -16.18 17.41 8.27
N SER A 45 -14.92 17.56 8.70
CA SER A 45 -13.88 18.21 7.90
C SER A 45 -13.46 17.32 6.73
N MET A 46 -13.04 17.95 5.62
CA MET A 46 -12.54 17.24 4.45
C MET A 46 -11.12 16.74 4.73
N ARG A 47 -10.89 15.43 4.60
CA ARG A 47 -9.58 14.79 4.77
C ARG A 47 -8.93 14.34 3.46
N THR A 48 -9.72 14.02 2.44
CA THR A 48 -9.23 13.63 1.10
C THR A 48 -10.33 13.76 0.06
N HIS A 49 -10.00 13.69 -1.22
CA HIS A 49 -10.96 13.70 -2.32
C HIS A 49 -10.94 12.37 -3.09
N VAL A 50 -12.11 11.76 -3.26
CA VAL A 50 -12.25 10.46 -3.93
C VAL A 50 -12.70 10.65 -5.38
N PHE A 51 -11.90 10.14 -6.31
CA PHE A 51 -12.22 10.15 -7.73
C PHE A 51 -12.37 8.72 -8.26
N TYR A 52 -13.40 8.51 -9.08
CA TYR A 52 -13.67 7.21 -9.68
C TYR A 52 -13.18 7.15 -11.12
N CYS A 53 -12.51 6.05 -11.47
CA CYS A 53 -12.17 5.73 -12.85
C CYS A 53 -13.40 5.60 -13.74
N ASP A 54 -13.21 5.91 -15.03
CA ASP A 54 -14.25 5.70 -16.04
C ASP A 54 -14.52 4.19 -16.25
N PRO A 55 -15.75 3.81 -16.63
CA PRO A 55 -16.07 2.42 -16.95
C PRO A 55 -15.15 1.92 -18.07
N MET A 56 -14.62 0.71 -17.91
CA MET A 56 -13.74 0.05 -18.88
C MET A 56 -12.40 0.78 -19.15
N ALA A 57 -12.02 1.77 -18.34
CA ALA A 57 -10.76 2.50 -18.48
C ALA A 57 -9.64 1.94 -17.59
N SER A 58 -9.38 0.64 -17.66
CA SER A 58 -8.35 -0.05 -16.84
C SER A 58 -6.94 0.55 -16.96
N ARG A 59 -6.65 1.23 -18.09
CA ARG A 59 -5.39 1.94 -18.33
C ARG A 59 -5.15 3.13 -17.38
N GLN A 60 -6.20 3.68 -16.77
CA GLN A 60 -6.10 4.81 -15.84
C GLN A 60 -5.41 4.44 -14.50
N LYS A 61 -5.14 3.15 -14.26
CA LYS A 61 -4.45 2.58 -13.10
C LYS A 61 -3.28 1.66 -13.50
N GLY A 62 -2.60 1.95 -14.62
CA GLY A 62 -1.55 1.07 -15.15
C GLY A 62 -0.39 0.75 -14.19
N SER A 63 -0.02 1.70 -13.32
CA SER A 63 0.99 1.48 -12.28
C SER A 63 0.51 0.50 -11.19
N LEU A 64 -0.77 0.58 -10.80
CA LEU A 64 -1.37 -0.29 -9.80
C LEU A 64 -1.40 -1.76 -10.27
N GLU A 65 -1.65 -1.98 -11.55
CA GLU A 65 -1.61 -3.32 -12.14
C GLU A 65 -0.23 -3.98 -12.07
N ASN A 66 0.85 -3.21 -12.06
CA ASN A 66 2.19 -3.75 -11.85
C ASN A 66 2.41 -4.15 -10.38
N TYR A 67 1.99 -3.33 -9.42
CA TYR A 67 2.02 -3.69 -8.00
C TYR A 67 1.16 -4.94 -7.71
N HIS A 68 -0.02 -5.05 -8.32
CA HIS A 68 -0.86 -6.24 -8.21
C HIS A 68 -0.15 -7.50 -8.70
N LYS A 69 0.66 -7.42 -9.77
CA LYS A 69 1.46 -8.57 -10.24
C LYS A 69 2.53 -8.96 -9.22
N GLU A 70 3.20 -7.99 -8.61
CA GLU A 70 4.25 -8.25 -7.62
C GLU A 70 3.69 -8.91 -6.36
N ILE A 71 2.55 -8.42 -5.85
CA ILE A 71 1.81 -9.06 -4.77
C ILE A 71 1.47 -10.51 -5.15
N ARG A 72 1.07 -10.78 -6.40
CA ARG A 72 0.73 -12.13 -6.86
C ARG A 72 1.91 -13.09 -6.94
N TYR A 73 3.16 -12.62 -7.00
CA TYR A 73 4.31 -13.51 -6.89
C TYR A 73 4.41 -14.15 -5.49
N ILE A 74 4.01 -13.40 -4.46
CA ILE A 74 3.95 -13.89 -3.08
C ILE A 74 2.60 -14.54 -2.77
N CYS A 75 1.50 -13.96 -3.27
CA CYS A 75 0.12 -14.40 -3.04
C CYS A 75 -0.55 -14.84 -4.36
N PRO A 76 -0.27 -16.05 -4.89
CA PRO A 76 -0.79 -16.49 -6.17
C PRO A 76 -2.32 -16.54 -6.22
N LYS A 77 -2.88 -16.25 -7.39
CA LYS A 77 -4.33 -16.29 -7.61
C LYS A 77 -4.90 -17.68 -7.32
N GLY A 78 -6.05 -17.74 -6.67
CA GLY A 78 -6.72 -18.99 -6.31
C GLY A 78 -6.18 -19.66 -5.05
N THR A 79 -5.19 -19.05 -4.39
CA THR A 79 -4.68 -19.52 -3.10
C THR A 79 -5.54 -18.98 -1.96
N ASN A 80 -5.79 -19.79 -0.94
CA ASN A 80 -6.34 -19.31 0.32
C ASN A 80 -5.24 -18.52 1.06
N LEU A 81 -5.42 -17.20 1.19
CA LEU A 81 -4.44 -16.29 1.78
C LEU A 81 -4.14 -16.62 3.25
N GLN A 82 -5.15 -17.02 4.02
CA GLN A 82 -4.96 -17.42 5.42
C GLN A 82 -4.13 -18.69 5.51
N ALA A 83 -4.44 -19.70 4.68
CA ALA A 83 -3.65 -20.95 4.63
C ALA A 83 -2.22 -20.75 4.09
N LEU A 84 -2.00 -19.67 3.34
CA LEU A 84 -0.68 -19.25 2.88
C LEU A 84 0.15 -18.56 3.98
N GLY A 85 -0.49 -18.11 5.07
CA GLY A 85 0.15 -17.39 6.17
C GLY A 85 -0.01 -15.86 6.12
N LEU A 86 -0.95 -15.34 5.32
CA LEU A 86 -1.38 -13.94 5.39
C LEU A 86 -2.61 -13.84 6.30
N ASP A 87 -2.36 -13.72 7.59
CA ASP A 87 -3.38 -13.73 8.66
C ASP A 87 -3.30 -12.51 9.59
N SER A 88 -2.33 -11.64 9.39
CA SER A 88 -2.10 -10.47 10.24
C SER A 88 -1.60 -9.24 9.47
N GLN A 89 -1.70 -8.07 10.11
CA GLN A 89 -1.15 -6.81 9.57
C GLN A 89 0.38 -6.89 9.47
N GLU A 90 1.06 -7.58 10.38
CA GLU A 90 2.50 -7.79 10.35
C GLU A 90 2.93 -8.58 9.11
N LYS A 91 2.16 -9.61 8.72
CA LYS A 91 2.39 -10.36 7.47
C LYS A 91 2.13 -9.53 6.24
N ALA A 92 1.10 -8.66 6.25
CA ALA A 92 0.89 -7.69 5.18
C ALA A 92 2.05 -6.70 5.07
N ASN A 93 2.53 -6.17 6.20
CA ASN A 93 3.68 -5.27 6.28
C ASN A 93 4.96 -5.96 5.78
N LEU A 94 5.15 -7.25 6.08
CA LEU A 94 6.27 -8.05 5.58
C LEU A 94 6.26 -8.10 4.04
N ILE A 95 5.14 -8.46 3.43
CA ILE A 95 4.98 -8.49 1.97
C ILE A 95 5.36 -7.13 1.35
N VAL A 96 4.77 -6.05 1.88
CA VAL A 96 4.98 -4.70 1.37
C VAL A 96 6.43 -4.25 1.56
N SER A 97 7.07 -4.63 2.67
CA SER A 97 8.49 -4.35 2.94
C SER A 97 9.41 -4.97 1.89
N HIS A 98 9.19 -6.25 1.52
CA HIS A 98 9.97 -6.90 0.47
C HIS A 98 9.72 -6.28 -0.92
N ILE A 99 8.47 -5.99 -1.25
CA ILE A 99 8.13 -5.38 -2.55
C ILE A 99 8.74 -3.97 -2.69
N ASN A 100 8.58 -3.13 -1.67
CA ASN A 100 9.04 -1.73 -1.72
C ASN A 100 10.52 -1.55 -1.42
N SER A 101 11.23 -2.61 -1.02
CA SER A 101 12.69 -2.64 -0.95
C SER A 101 13.34 -3.02 -2.29
N GLN A 102 12.59 -3.58 -3.23
CA GLN A 102 13.13 -4.00 -4.53
C GLN A 102 13.55 -2.79 -5.37
N LEU A 103 14.77 -2.84 -5.92
CA LEU A 103 15.23 -1.86 -6.90
C LEU A 103 14.35 -1.89 -8.15
N LYS A 104 13.98 -0.70 -8.64
CA LYS A 104 13.19 -0.57 -9.86
C LYS A 104 13.99 0.16 -10.92
N GLU A 105 14.00 -0.38 -12.14
CA GLU A 105 14.70 0.22 -13.27
C GLU A 105 14.17 1.63 -13.58
N TYR A 106 12.84 1.82 -13.53
CA TYR A 106 12.22 3.13 -13.75
C TYR A 106 12.56 4.16 -12.65
N LEU A 107 13.09 3.73 -11.51
CA LEU A 107 13.63 4.57 -10.45
C LEU A 107 15.16 4.67 -10.51
N LYS A 108 15.77 4.38 -11.67
CA LYS A 108 17.23 4.42 -11.88
C LYS A 108 18.01 3.56 -10.89
N GLY A 109 17.46 2.38 -10.55
CA GLY A 109 18.10 1.45 -9.64
C GLY A 109 17.96 1.80 -8.16
N LYS A 110 16.98 2.64 -7.80
CA LYS A 110 16.56 2.87 -6.41
C LYS A 110 15.29 2.09 -6.08
N SER A 111 15.09 1.77 -4.81
CA SER A 111 13.83 1.18 -4.35
C SER A 111 12.77 2.25 -4.06
N PRO A 112 11.47 1.90 -4.07
CA PRO A 112 10.41 2.79 -3.61
C PRO A 112 10.66 3.37 -2.20
N LEU A 113 11.16 2.55 -1.26
CA LEU A 113 11.49 3.04 0.09
C LEU A 113 12.64 4.04 0.09
N GLU A 114 13.68 3.83 -0.71
CA GLU A 114 14.79 4.79 -0.84
C GLU A 114 14.33 6.10 -1.45
N MET A 115 13.46 6.04 -2.46
CA MET A 115 12.87 7.23 -3.06
C MET A 115 11.98 7.98 -2.06
N MET A 116 11.20 7.27 -1.25
CA MET A 116 10.38 7.86 -0.21
C MET A 116 11.22 8.54 0.87
N GLU A 117 12.26 7.86 1.37
CA GLU A 117 13.19 8.41 2.35
C GLU A 117 13.85 9.69 1.85
N PHE A 118 14.23 9.74 0.57
CA PHE A 118 14.83 10.92 -0.03
C PHE A 118 13.84 12.08 -0.25
N LEU A 119 12.64 11.80 -0.75
CA LEU A 119 11.66 12.83 -1.12
C LEU A 119 10.88 13.35 0.09
N ASN A 120 10.53 12.46 1.02
CA ASN A 120 9.74 12.78 2.19
C ASN A 120 10.17 11.92 3.40
N PRO A 121 11.21 12.36 4.14
CA PRO A 121 11.73 11.64 5.30
C PRO A 121 10.70 11.43 6.42
N ASP A 122 9.77 12.39 6.60
CA ASP A 122 8.73 12.28 7.63
C ASP A 122 7.74 11.18 7.28
N LEU A 123 7.31 11.10 6.01
CA LEU A 123 6.46 10.02 5.51
C LEU A 123 7.13 8.65 5.65
N TYR A 124 8.40 8.56 5.25
CA TYR A 124 9.18 7.34 5.42
C TYR A 124 9.23 6.91 6.89
N LYS A 125 9.55 7.84 7.80
CA LYS A 125 9.61 7.57 9.24
C LYS A 125 8.29 7.01 9.79
N ARG A 126 7.14 7.57 9.40
CA ARG A 126 5.82 7.06 9.84
C ARG A 126 5.58 5.61 9.41
N PHE A 127 5.95 5.25 8.18
CA PHE A 127 5.83 3.87 7.72
C PHE A 127 6.80 2.91 8.42
N ILE A 128 8.02 3.35 8.75
CA ILE A 128 8.95 2.55 9.55
C ILE A 128 8.40 2.32 10.97
N GLU A 129 7.87 3.35 11.62
CA GLU A 129 7.24 3.25 12.94
C GLU A 129 6.00 2.33 12.94
N PHE A 130 5.25 2.30 11.83
CA PHE A 130 4.13 1.37 11.64
C PHE A 130 4.57 -0.09 11.45
N GLY A 131 5.84 -0.34 11.11
CA GLY A 131 6.40 -1.68 10.97
C GLY A 131 6.79 -2.08 9.53
N ILE A 132 6.79 -1.14 8.58
CA ILE A 132 7.46 -1.35 7.29
C ILE A 132 8.97 -1.35 7.50
N LYS A 133 9.69 -2.21 6.79
CA LYS A 133 11.14 -2.36 6.91
C LYS A 133 11.81 -2.24 5.56
N LYS A 134 12.96 -1.57 5.53
CA LYS A 134 13.89 -1.67 4.41
C LYS A 134 14.62 -3.02 4.50
N ILE A 135 14.57 -3.79 3.44
CA ILE A 135 15.21 -5.10 3.30
C ILE A 135 16.41 -4.96 2.37
N GLU A 136 17.54 -5.56 2.75
CA GLU A 136 18.73 -5.59 1.90
C GLU A 136 18.47 -6.43 0.65
N ASN A 137 19.09 -6.05 -0.47
CA ASN A 137 18.77 -6.63 -1.78
C ASN A 137 18.88 -8.17 -1.82
N ASP A 138 19.88 -8.73 -1.14
CA ASP A 138 20.13 -10.18 -1.12
C ASP A 138 19.08 -10.94 -0.28
N ASP A 139 18.38 -10.25 0.62
CA ASP A 139 17.36 -10.81 1.52
C ASP A 139 15.93 -10.65 0.97
N ILE A 140 15.76 -10.05 -0.22
CA ILE A 140 14.43 -9.82 -0.79
C ILE A 140 13.82 -11.12 -1.30
N ILE A 141 12.66 -11.49 -0.74
CA ILE A 141 11.89 -12.66 -1.15
C ILE A 141 10.55 -12.21 -1.76
N LEU A 142 10.34 -12.52 -3.04
CA LEU A 142 9.09 -12.24 -3.76
C LEU A 142 8.36 -13.53 -4.15
N LYS A 143 8.40 -14.54 -3.27
CA LYS A 143 7.85 -15.86 -3.52
C LYS A 143 6.95 -16.29 -2.37
N PRO A 144 6.06 -17.28 -2.56
CA PRO A 144 5.06 -17.64 -1.56
C PRO A 144 5.65 -18.15 -0.24
N TYR A 145 6.89 -18.65 -0.24
CA TYR A 145 7.56 -19.08 0.98
C TYR A 145 7.96 -17.93 1.92
N LEU A 146 7.84 -16.66 1.49
CA LEU A 146 8.01 -15.52 2.39
C LEU A 146 7.09 -15.61 3.63
N LEU A 147 5.89 -16.14 3.43
CA LEU A 147 4.88 -16.22 4.48
C LEU A 147 4.90 -17.53 5.26
N LYS A 148 5.70 -18.51 4.82
CA LYS A 148 5.86 -19.77 5.53
C LYS A 148 6.67 -19.53 6.79
N GLU A 149 6.22 -20.10 7.89
CA GLU A 149 7.04 -20.14 9.10
C GLU A 149 8.23 -21.07 8.86
N ASP A 150 9.42 -20.63 9.26
CA ASP A 150 10.58 -21.50 9.40
C ASP A 150 10.26 -22.48 10.53
N ASN A 151 9.92 -23.72 10.20
CA ASN A 151 9.84 -24.81 11.16
C ASN A 151 11.23 -25.19 11.68
#